data_AF-A0A4Q8BGD1-F1
#
_entry.id   AF-A0A4Q8BGD1-F1
#
_cell.length_a   1.000
_cell.length_b   1.000
_cell.length_c   1.000
_cell.angle_alpha   90.00
_cell.angle_beta   90.00
_cell.angle_gamma   90.00
#
_symmetry.space_group_name_H-M   'P 1'
#
loop_
_entity.id
_entity.type
_entity.pdbx_description
1 polymer ?
#
loop_
_entity_poly.entity_id
_entity_poly.type
_entity_poly.pdbx_seq_one_letter_code
_entity_poly.pdbx_strand_id
1 'polypeptide(L)'
;MLSAPAEFRTAAVAVGVHDADMTSDEAARPATVDEWRAWRRAVFGDPYLVWHDGPEFSRLLRAARADPVMVERMLTAGLDDRDVVAAESLAVLGEAGFAPVRARELLRAAVPTASNTFLVSVATALHRLTAEESWAAAIVAVLGARHWTDRMDAAIALARFAPTADLVHALGRAVCDSEYLVRYHAANTLLRYAQPPDDPEVDPPVSVYREPGLFELIATPRAEPRRRWRRRRDSPGDRARWQAAADELVGNALARLDDR
;
A
#
# COMPACT_ATOMS: atom_id res chain seq x y z
N MET A 1 59.84 -42.07 -32.58
CA MET A 1 60.16 -40.77 -31.97
C MET A 1 58.89 -39.93 -32.04
N LEU A 2 58.15 -39.59 -30.99
CA LEU A 2 58.37 -39.54 -29.54
C LEU A 2 57.00 -39.74 -28.84
N SER A 3 57.02 -40.52 -27.76
CA SER A 3 56.22 -40.48 -26.53
C SER A 3 54.72 -40.09 -26.53
N ALA A 4 53.89 -41.04 -26.07
CA ALA A 4 52.84 -40.78 -25.05
C ALA A 4 53.50 -40.81 -23.64
N PRO A 5 52.85 -40.49 -22.48
CA PRO A 5 51.41 -40.30 -22.21
C PRO A 5 51.08 -39.11 -21.24
N ALA A 6 49.80 -38.88 -20.93
CA ALA A 6 49.32 -38.57 -19.57
C ALA A 6 47.79 -38.38 -19.53
N GLU A 7 47.17 -39.21 -18.69
CA GLU A 7 45.80 -39.12 -18.20
C GLU A 7 45.55 -37.77 -17.51
N PHE A 8 44.40 -37.14 -17.76
CA PHE A 8 43.84 -36.21 -16.79
C PHE A 8 42.44 -36.63 -16.38
N ARG A 9 42.38 -36.94 -15.09
CA ARG A 9 41.27 -37.43 -14.31
C ARG A 9 40.11 -36.45 -14.27
N THR A 10 38.93 -37.06 -14.29
CA THR A 10 37.66 -36.61 -13.74
C THR A 10 37.81 -35.75 -12.48
N ALA A 11 37.26 -34.54 -12.51
CA ALA A 11 36.87 -33.80 -11.32
C ALA A 11 35.46 -33.27 -11.54
N ALA A 12 34.47 -34.12 -11.23
CA ALA A 12 33.12 -33.67 -10.96
C ALA A 12 33.17 -32.84 -9.68
N VAL A 13 33.01 -31.53 -9.81
CA VAL A 13 32.78 -30.66 -8.66
C VAL A 13 31.35 -30.93 -8.22
N ALA A 14 31.22 -31.83 -7.25
CA ALA A 14 30.02 -31.94 -6.43
C ALA A 14 29.88 -30.64 -5.64
N VAL A 15 29.10 -29.70 -6.19
CA VAL A 15 28.52 -28.62 -5.37
C VAL A 15 27.53 -29.32 -4.47
N GLY A 16 27.95 -29.56 -3.23
CA GLY A 16 27.07 -29.97 -2.15
C GLY A 16 26.02 -28.91 -1.95
N VAL A 17 24.88 -29.09 -2.60
CA VAL A 17 23.62 -28.56 -2.10
C VAL A 17 23.41 -29.29 -0.78
N HIS A 18 23.65 -28.61 0.33
CA HIS A 18 23.09 -29.02 1.60
C HIS A 18 21.57 -28.99 1.43
N ASP A 19 21.00 -30.12 1.03
CA ASP A 19 19.69 -30.54 1.48
C ASP A 19 19.79 -30.61 3.01
N ALA A 20 19.56 -29.47 3.64
CA ALA A 20 19.14 -29.45 5.02
C ALA A 20 17.76 -30.08 5.02
N ASP A 21 17.75 -31.39 5.28
CA ASP A 21 16.60 -32.17 5.71
C ASP A 21 16.04 -31.48 6.96
N MET A 22 15.21 -30.46 6.71
CA MET A 22 14.42 -29.75 7.70
C MET A 22 13.49 -30.79 8.30
N THR A 23 13.91 -31.38 9.41
CA THR A 23 13.10 -32.32 10.18
C THR A 23 11.68 -31.77 10.32
N SER A 24 10.68 -32.61 10.09
CA SER A 24 9.25 -32.22 10.05
C SER A 24 8.75 -31.44 11.28
N ASP A 25 9.52 -31.42 12.35
CA ASP A 25 9.26 -30.70 13.61
C ASP A 25 9.56 -29.19 13.52
N GLU A 26 10.54 -28.78 12.71
CA GLU A 26 10.92 -27.37 12.53
C GLU A 26 9.99 -26.62 11.57
N ALA A 27 9.31 -27.34 10.68
CA ALA A 27 8.26 -26.82 9.82
C ALA A 27 6.98 -26.43 10.61
N ALA A 28 6.76 -27.06 11.78
CA ALA A 28 5.56 -26.86 12.59
C ALA A 28 5.63 -25.66 13.56
N ARG A 29 6.83 -25.13 13.86
CA ARG A 29 6.96 -24.01 14.80
C ARG A 29 6.52 -22.69 14.16
N PRO A 30 5.81 -21.80 14.88
CA PRO A 30 5.51 -20.45 14.40
C PRO A 30 6.81 -19.64 14.24
N ALA A 31 6.89 -18.82 13.21
CA ALA A 31 8.01 -17.89 13.05
C ALA A 31 7.92 -16.77 14.08
N THR A 32 9.07 -16.31 14.53
CA THR A 32 9.19 -15.13 15.40
C THR A 32 9.22 -13.85 14.57
N VAL A 33 8.97 -12.72 15.23
CA VAL A 33 9.07 -11.38 14.61
C VAL A 33 10.50 -11.09 14.11
N ASP A 34 11.54 -11.56 14.79
CA ASP A 34 12.92 -11.34 14.36
C ASP A 34 13.26 -12.17 13.10
N GLU A 35 12.73 -13.38 13.00
CA GLU A 35 12.82 -14.18 11.78
C GLU A 35 12.09 -13.52 10.61
N TRP A 36 10.88 -12.99 10.86
CA TRP A 36 10.16 -12.17 9.87
C TRP A 36 11.03 -11.01 9.39
N ARG A 37 11.59 -10.19 10.29
CA ARG A 37 12.37 -9.00 9.91
C ARG A 37 13.63 -9.36 9.12
N ALA A 38 14.31 -10.45 9.47
CA ALA A 38 15.45 -10.96 8.73
C ALA A 38 15.04 -11.43 7.32
N TRP A 39 13.97 -12.22 7.24
CA TRP A 39 13.43 -12.73 5.98
C TRP A 39 12.93 -11.61 5.07
N ARG A 40 12.18 -10.65 5.62
CA ARG A 40 11.68 -9.45 4.93
C ARG A 40 12.83 -8.68 4.29
N ARG A 41 13.95 -8.49 4.99
CA ARG A 41 15.13 -7.81 4.41
C ARG A 41 15.72 -8.61 3.24
N ALA A 42 15.76 -9.93 3.33
CA ALA A 42 16.27 -10.78 2.24
C ALA A 42 15.34 -10.77 1.01
N VAL A 43 14.03 -10.77 1.23
CA VAL A 43 13.01 -10.86 0.17
C VAL A 43 12.74 -9.50 -0.47
N PHE A 44 12.55 -8.44 0.31
CA PHE A 44 12.14 -7.12 -0.20
C PHE A 44 13.29 -6.10 -0.27
N GLY A 45 14.41 -6.38 0.40
CA GLY A 45 15.56 -5.48 0.45
C GLY A 45 15.61 -4.60 1.69
N ASP A 46 16.37 -3.52 1.60
CA ASP A 46 16.59 -2.63 2.74
C ASP A 46 15.29 -1.94 3.17
N PRO A 47 14.93 -1.90 4.48
CA PRO A 47 13.70 -1.29 4.94
C PRO A 47 13.51 0.18 4.55
N TYR A 48 14.60 0.96 4.44
CA TYR A 48 14.53 2.36 4.02
C TYR A 48 14.17 2.48 2.54
N LEU A 49 14.77 1.65 1.69
CA LEU A 49 14.42 1.59 0.26
C LEU A 49 13.00 1.09 0.05
N VAL A 50 12.57 0.06 0.78
CA VAL A 50 11.18 -0.43 0.72
C VAL A 50 10.19 0.65 1.14
N TRP A 51 10.53 1.47 2.13
CA TRP A 51 9.68 2.59 2.55
C TRP A 51 9.63 3.72 1.51
N HIS A 52 10.74 3.97 0.81
CA HIS A 52 10.84 5.08 -0.16
C HIS A 52 10.32 4.71 -1.55
N ASP A 53 10.69 3.54 -2.05
CA ASP A 53 10.43 3.10 -3.43
C ASP A 53 9.30 2.07 -3.51
N GLY A 54 8.89 1.50 -2.38
CA GLY A 54 7.93 0.41 -2.30
C GLY A 54 8.60 -0.98 -2.33
N PRO A 55 7.87 -2.03 -1.91
CA PRO A 55 8.36 -3.40 -1.96
C PRO A 55 8.37 -4.00 -3.37
N GLU A 56 9.47 -4.67 -3.73
CA GLU A 56 9.58 -5.45 -4.97
C GLU A 56 9.16 -6.91 -4.76
N PHE A 57 8.06 -7.32 -5.39
CA PHE A 57 7.42 -8.61 -5.09
C PHE A 57 7.97 -9.81 -5.87
N SER A 58 8.86 -9.61 -6.84
CA SER A 58 9.41 -10.69 -7.66
C SER A 58 10.09 -11.81 -6.85
N ARG A 59 10.74 -11.46 -5.72
CA ARG A 59 11.35 -12.44 -4.81
C ARG A 59 10.31 -13.16 -3.96
N LEU A 60 9.27 -12.47 -3.49
CA LEU A 60 8.15 -13.08 -2.77
C LEU A 60 7.47 -14.15 -3.63
N LEU A 61 7.15 -13.83 -4.88
CA LEU A 61 6.48 -14.76 -5.80
C LEU A 61 7.33 -16.02 -6.08
N ARG A 62 8.66 -15.87 -6.18
CA ARG A 62 9.57 -17.02 -6.29
C ARG A 62 9.60 -17.85 -5.01
N ALA A 63 9.64 -17.20 -3.85
CA ALA A 63 9.60 -17.89 -2.56
C ALA A 63 8.30 -18.69 -2.38
N ALA A 64 7.15 -18.11 -2.74
CA ALA A 64 5.85 -18.78 -2.63
C ALA A 64 5.71 -20.01 -3.53
N ARG A 65 6.36 -20.02 -4.70
CA ARG A 65 6.43 -21.20 -5.57
C ARG A 65 7.32 -22.30 -5.00
N ALA A 66 8.42 -21.92 -4.36
CA ALA A 66 9.39 -22.87 -3.82
C ALA A 66 8.93 -23.48 -2.49
N ASP A 67 8.42 -22.65 -1.59
CA ASP A 67 8.01 -23.04 -0.24
C ASP A 67 6.84 -22.16 0.26
N PRO A 68 5.59 -22.49 -0.12
CA PRO A 68 4.42 -21.73 0.29
C PRO A 68 4.16 -21.79 1.80
N VAL A 69 4.58 -22.86 2.48
CA VAL A 69 4.39 -23.03 3.94
C VAL A 69 5.29 -22.06 4.70
N MET A 70 6.55 -21.94 4.31
CA MET A 70 7.46 -20.94 4.88
C MET A 70 6.93 -19.52 4.66
N VAL A 71 6.43 -19.21 3.45
CA VAL A 71 5.86 -17.89 3.15
C VAL A 71 4.66 -17.58 4.04
N GLU A 72 3.69 -18.50 4.16
CA GLU A 72 2.53 -18.32 5.04
C GLU A 72 2.97 -18.08 6.49
N ARG A 73 3.94 -18.85 6.97
CA ARG A 73 4.50 -18.72 8.32
C ARG A 73 5.15 -17.35 8.53
N MET A 74 5.96 -16.89 7.59
CA MET A 74 6.63 -15.58 7.68
C MET A 74 5.62 -14.43 7.62
N LEU A 75 4.64 -14.50 6.72
CA LEU A 75 3.60 -13.48 6.61
C LEU A 75 2.72 -13.43 7.85
N THR A 76 2.46 -14.56 8.51
CA THR A 76 1.77 -14.60 9.80
C THR A 76 2.55 -13.81 10.86
N ALA A 77 3.86 -14.08 11.00
CA ALA A 77 4.70 -13.32 11.93
C ALA A 77 4.80 -11.83 11.57
N GLY A 78 4.76 -11.49 10.27
CA GLY A 78 4.72 -10.09 9.81
C GLY A 78 3.42 -9.37 10.14
N LEU A 79 2.28 -10.05 10.09
CA LEU A 79 1.00 -9.51 10.55
C LEU A 79 1.01 -9.28 12.07
N ASP A 80 1.61 -10.19 12.84
CA ASP A 80 1.80 -10.03 14.28
C ASP A 80 2.69 -8.83 14.63
N ASP A 81 3.72 -8.55 13.81
CA ASP A 81 4.56 -7.34 13.89
C ASP A 81 3.87 -6.07 13.36
N ARG A 82 2.62 -6.19 12.87
CA ARG A 82 1.85 -5.11 12.23
C ARG A 82 2.55 -4.48 11.03
N ASP A 83 3.29 -5.28 10.28
CA ASP A 83 4.04 -4.83 9.10
C ASP A 83 3.10 -4.67 7.90
N VAL A 84 3.08 -3.47 7.33
CA VAL A 84 2.28 -3.13 6.15
C VAL A 84 2.62 -4.01 4.94
N VAL A 85 3.89 -4.43 4.81
CA VAL A 85 4.37 -5.26 3.70
C VAL A 85 3.82 -6.68 3.81
N ALA A 86 3.57 -7.19 5.02
CA ALA A 86 2.98 -8.51 5.20
C ALA A 86 1.54 -8.56 4.70
N ALA A 87 0.73 -7.54 5.03
CA ALA A 87 -0.64 -7.44 4.52
C ALA A 87 -0.68 -7.26 2.99
N GLU A 88 0.18 -6.39 2.44
CA GLU A 88 0.27 -6.17 1.00
C GLU A 88 0.71 -7.44 0.25
N SER A 89 1.67 -8.18 0.81
CA SER A 89 2.17 -9.44 0.25
C SER A 89 1.06 -10.48 0.07
N LEU A 90 0.11 -10.58 1.02
CA LEU A 90 -1.01 -11.51 0.91
C LEU A 90 -1.93 -11.16 -0.27
N ALA A 91 -2.16 -9.87 -0.52
CA ALA A 91 -2.95 -9.42 -1.67
C ALA A 91 -2.24 -9.73 -3.00
N VAL A 92 -0.94 -9.41 -3.09
CA VAL A 92 -0.12 -9.68 -4.28
C VAL A 92 -0.06 -11.18 -4.59
N LEU A 93 0.09 -12.02 -3.55
CA LEU A 93 0.06 -13.46 -3.71
C LEU A 93 -1.29 -13.94 -4.23
N GLY A 94 -2.41 -13.40 -3.72
CA GLY A 94 -3.74 -13.76 -4.20
C GLY A 94 -3.98 -13.42 -5.66
N GLU A 95 -3.60 -12.22 -6.10
CA GLU A 95 -3.71 -11.82 -7.50
C GLU A 95 -2.86 -12.69 -8.43
N ALA A 96 -1.70 -13.15 -7.94
CA ALA A 96 -0.82 -14.05 -8.67
C ALA A 96 -1.22 -15.54 -8.58
N GLY A 97 -2.30 -15.89 -7.87
CA GLY A 97 -2.75 -17.28 -7.68
C GLY A 97 -1.93 -18.10 -6.68
N PHE A 98 -1.13 -17.45 -5.83
CA PHE A 98 -0.28 -18.05 -4.80
C PHE A 98 -0.70 -17.69 -3.37
N ALA A 99 -1.92 -17.17 -3.16
CA ALA A 99 -2.39 -16.84 -1.81
C ALA A 99 -2.35 -18.08 -0.90
N PRO A 100 -1.80 -17.97 0.31
CA PRO A 100 -1.99 -18.97 1.34
C PRO A 100 -3.48 -19.25 1.54
N VAL A 101 -3.84 -20.52 1.80
CA VAL A 101 -5.25 -20.93 1.99
C VAL A 101 -5.94 -20.07 3.04
N ARG A 102 -5.19 -19.70 4.10
CA ARG A 102 -5.68 -18.92 5.23
C ARG A 102 -5.50 -17.41 5.09
N ALA A 103 -5.08 -16.90 3.93
CA ALA A 103 -4.77 -15.47 3.74
C ALA A 103 -5.90 -14.53 4.21
N ARG A 104 -7.16 -14.84 3.86
CA ARG A 104 -8.34 -14.06 4.27
C ARG A 104 -8.58 -14.14 5.78
N GLU A 105 -8.40 -15.32 6.37
CA GLU A 105 -8.57 -15.53 7.82
C GLU A 105 -7.52 -14.76 8.60
N LEU A 106 -6.26 -14.83 8.18
CA LEU A 106 -5.13 -14.12 8.79
C LEU A 106 -5.34 -12.60 8.78
N LEU A 107 -5.73 -12.04 7.63
CA LEU A 107 -6.03 -10.61 7.52
C LEU A 107 -7.23 -10.19 8.40
N ARG A 108 -8.32 -10.96 8.39
CA ARG A 108 -9.49 -10.68 9.24
C ARG A 108 -9.15 -10.75 10.73
N ALA A 109 -8.28 -11.68 11.13
CA ALA A 109 -7.80 -11.78 12.51
C ALA A 109 -6.94 -10.58 12.93
N ALA A 110 -6.24 -9.93 12.00
CA ALA A 110 -5.46 -8.73 12.28
C ALA A 110 -6.32 -7.47 12.52
N VAL A 111 -7.50 -7.37 11.88
CA VAL A 111 -8.36 -6.18 11.90
C VAL A 111 -8.63 -5.62 13.31
N PRO A 112 -9.03 -6.41 14.32
CA PRO A 112 -9.37 -5.88 15.65
C PRO A 112 -8.22 -5.15 16.36
N THR A 113 -6.98 -5.43 15.98
CA THR A 113 -5.78 -4.81 16.58
C THR A 113 -5.06 -3.85 15.64
N ALA A 114 -5.52 -3.77 14.38
CA ALA A 114 -4.94 -2.91 13.38
C ALA A 114 -5.34 -1.43 13.61
N SER A 115 -4.43 -0.52 13.29
CA SER A 115 -4.66 0.92 13.36
C SER A 115 -3.83 1.65 12.31
N ASN A 116 -4.20 2.89 12.00
CA ASN A 116 -3.43 3.79 11.13
C ASN A 116 -3.07 3.14 9.77
N THR A 117 -1.87 3.40 9.22
CA THR A 117 -1.42 2.81 7.94
C THR A 117 -1.51 1.28 7.90
N PHE A 118 -1.31 0.58 9.02
CA PHE A 118 -1.48 -0.88 9.04
C PHE A 118 -2.93 -1.30 8.82
N LEU A 119 -3.90 -0.60 9.42
CA LEU A 119 -5.33 -0.83 9.13
C LEU A 119 -5.66 -0.54 7.67
N VAL A 120 -5.09 0.52 7.09
CA VAL A 120 -5.27 0.84 5.66
C VAL A 120 -4.76 -0.30 4.78
N SER A 121 -3.56 -0.83 5.07
CA SER A 121 -2.97 -1.95 4.31
C SER A 121 -3.81 -3.23 4.45
N VAL A 122 -4.23 -3.59 5.67
CA VAL A 122 -5.07 -4.77 5.91
C VAL A 122 -6.43 -4.65 5.20
N ALA A 123 -7.12 -3.52 5.32
CA ALA A 123 -8.41 -3.29 4.67
C ALA A 123 -8.29 -3.30 3.13
N THR A 124 -7.22 -2.71 2.59
CA THR A 124 -6.93 -2.74 1.15
C THR A 124 -6.65 -4.16 0.67
N ALA A 125 -5.86 -4.93 1.42
CA ALA A 125 -5.56 -6.31 1.09
C ALA A 125 -6.80 -7.20 1.12
N LEU A 126 -7.67 -7.01 2.12
CA LEU A 126 -8.96 -7.71 2.19
C LEU A 126 -9.84 -7.37 1.00
N HIS A 127 -10.01 -6.09 0.67
CA HIS A 127 -10.76 -5.66 -0.50
C HIS A 127 -10.23 -6.31 -1.79
N ARG A 128 -8.91 -6.32 -2.02
CA ARG A 128 -8.31 -6.97 -3.20
C ARG A 128 -8.58 -8.47 -3.27
N LEU A 129 -8.63 -9.16 -2.13
CA LEU A 129 -8.83 -10.61 -2.06
C LEU A 129 -10.30 -11.05 -2.06
N THR A 130 -11.24 -10.16 -1.73
CA THR A 130 -12.66 -10.48 -1.56
C THR A 130 -13.60 -9.67 -2.45
N ALA A 131 -13.13 -8.57 -3.03
CA ALA A 131 -13.92 -7.54 -3.70
C ALA A 131 -15.02 -6.93 -2.81
N GLU A 132 -14.89 -7.04 -1.48
CA GLU A 132 -15.87 -6.47 -0.55
C GLU A 132 -15.61 -4.96 -0.38
N GLU A 133 -16.55 -4.13 -0.84
CA GLU A 133 -16.47 -2.65 -0.71
C GLU A 133 -16.61 -2.17 0.74
N SER A 134 -17.17 -2.99 1.63
CA SER A 134 -17.39 -2.65 3.05
C SER A 134 -16.09 -2.33 3.79
N TRP A 135 -14.93 -2.79 3.30
CA TRP A 135 -13.62 -2.48 3.87
C TRP A 135 -13.24 -0.99 3.73
N ALA A 136 -13.89 -0.23 2.84
CA ALA A 136 -13.69 1.20 2.72
C ALA A 136 -14.00 1.95 4.03
N ALA A 137 -14.98 1.47 4.82
CA ALA A 137 -15.36 2.10 6.09
C ALA A 137 -14.21 2.12 7.10
N ALA A 138 -13.39 1.07 7.14
CA ALA A 138 -12.21 1.01 8.00
C ALA A 138 -11.16 2.05 7.58
N ILE A 139 -11.00 2.29 6.28
CA ILE A 139 -10.07 3.28 5.74
C ILE A 139 -10.58 4.71 5.98
N VAL A 140 -11.89 4.94 5.83
CA VAL A 140 -12.52 6.24 6.15
C VAL A 140 -12.27 6.64 7.60
N ALA A 141 -12.28 5.70 8.54
CA ALA A 141 -11.96 6.00 9.94
C ALA A 141 -10.53 6.56 10.11
N VAL A 142 -9.57 6.11 9.28
CA VAL A 142 -8.17 6.58 9.31
C VAL A 142 -7.99 7.99 8.75
N LEU A 143 -8.95 8.51 7.96
CA LEU A 143 -8.95 9.93 7.56
C LEU A 143 -9.06 10.88 8.78
N GLY A 144 -9.45 10.39 9.96
CA GLY A 144 -9.45 11.15 11.22
C GLY A 144 -8.17 10.97 12.06
N ALA A 145 -7.17 10.23 11.58
CA ALA A 145 -5.99 9.90 12.36
C ALA A 145 -5.12 11.12 12.71
N ARG A 146 -4.37 11.00 13.81
CA ARG A 146 -3.53 12.10 14.32
C ARG A 146 -2.38 12.44 13.38
N HIS A 147 -1.68 11.43 12.87
CA HIS A 147 -0.55 11.64 11.98
C HIS A 147 -1.02 11.82 10.55
N TRP A 148 -0.45 12.81 9.87
CA TRP A 148 -0.87 13.20 8.53
C TRP A 148 -0.52 12.15 7.48
N THR A 149 0.53 11.35 7.71
CA THR A 149 0.91 10.23 6.84
C THR A 149 -0.21 9.19 6.80
N ASP A 150 -0.80 8.85 7.95
CA ASP A 150 -1.89 7.87 8.03
C ASP A 150 -3.13 8.36 7.26
N ARG A 151 -3.47 9.65 7.43
CA ARG A 151 -4.60 10.27 6.70
C ARG A 151 -4.34 10.33 5.19
N MET A 152 -3.10 10.61 4.80
CA MET A 152 -2.68 10.61 3.40
C MET A 152 -2.78 9.21 2.79
N ASP A 153 -2.26 8.19 3.47
CA ASP A 153 -2.33 6.79 3.02
C ASP A 153 -3.79 6.35 2.85
N ALA A 154 -4.66 6.74 3.77
CA ALA A 154 -6.10 6.47 3.68
C ALA A 154 -6.73 7.16 2.45
N ALA A 155 -6.43 8.44 2.20
CA ALA A 155 -6.93 9.16 1.04
C ALA A 155 -6.48 8.53 -0.29
N ILE A 156 -5.24 8.03 -0.35
CA ILE A 156 -4.70 7.30 -1.51
C ILE A 156 -5.42 5.95 -1.67
N ALA A 157 -5.56 5.19 -0.59
CA ALA A 157 -6.11 3.84 -0.65
C ALA A 157 -7.58 3.80 -1.07
N LEU A 158 -8.37 4.83 -0.71
CA LEU A 158 -9.77 4.94 -1.12
C LEU A 158 -9.96 4.97 -2.65
N ALA A 159 -8.96 5.39 -3.43
CA ALA A 159 -9.04 5.38 -4.90
C ALA A 159 -9.20 3.98 -5.53
N ARG A 160 -9.01 2.92 -4.74
CA ARG A 160 -9.21 1.53 -5.17
C ARG A 160 -10.65 1.04 -5.04
N PHE A 161 -11.50 1.77 -4.32
CA PHE A 161 -12.87 1.38 -4.03
C PHE A 161 -13.83 2.00 -5.03
N ALA A 162 -14.99 1.35 -5.22
CA ALA A 162 -16.05 1.94 -6.01
C ALA A 162 -16.56 3.22 -5.32
N PRO A 163 -16.79 4.32 -6.06
CA PRO A 163 -17.27 5.56 -5.46
C PRO A 163 -18.68 5.36 -4.89
N THR A 164 -18.89 5.91 -3.70
CA THR A 164 -20.22 6.07 -3.09
C THR A 164 -20.34 7.50 -2.56
N ALA A 165 -21.57 7.98 -2.33
CA ALA A 165 -21.80 9.30 -1.76
C ALA A 165 -21.06 9.49 -0.41
N ASP A 166 -21.06 8.46 0.45
CA ASP A 166 -20.36 8.49 1.73
C ASP A 166 -18.84 8.65 1.57
N LEU A 167 -18.23 7.92 0.61
CA LEU A 167 -16.80 8.04 0.32
C LEU A 167 -16.45 9.40 -0.27
N VAL A 168 -17.28 9.91 -1.19
CA VAL A 168 -17.13 11.24 -1.78
C VAL A 168 -17.15 12.31 -0.69
N HIS A 169 -18.13 12.28 0.21
CA HIS A 169 -18.19 13.25 1.31
C HIS A 169 -17.05 13.09 2.31
N ALA A 170 -16.59 11.88 2.58
CA ALA A 170 -15.43 11.64 3.44
C ALA A 170 -14.15 12.25 2.87
N LEU A 171 -13.92 12.06 1.56
CA LEU A 171 -12.79 12.67 0.85
C LEU A 171 -12.93 14.19 0.75
N GLY A 172 -14.14 14.73 0.55
CA GLY A 172 -14.40 16.17 0.58
C GLY A 172 -13.97 16.81 1.91
N ARG A 173 -14.23 16.15 3.04
CA ARG A 173 -13.70 16.60 4.34
C ARG A 173 -12.17 16.56 4.40
N ALA A 174 -11.54 15.56 3.78
CA ALA A 174 -10.08 15.44 3.70
C ALA A 174 -9.43 16.46 2.76
N VAL A 175 -10.16 17.00 1.76
CA VAL A 175 -9.71 18.16 0.96
C VAL A 175 -9.60 19.42 1.83
N CYS A 176 -10.28 19.47 2.98
CA CYS A 176 -10.16 20.56 3.95
C CYS A 176 -9.10 20.32 5.05
N ASP A 177 -8.28 19.27 4.93
CA ASP A 177 -7.25 18.95 5.93
C ASP A 177 -6.20 20.07 6.06
N SER A 178 -5.63 20.27 7.24
CA SER A 178 -4.54 21.24 7.44
C SER A 178 -3.27 20.90 6.65
N GLU A 179 -3.06 19.62 6.37
CA GLU A 179 -1.85 19.09 5.75
C GLU A 179 -2.02 18.98 4.24
N TYR A 180 -1.14 19.67 3.51
CA TYR A 180 -1.24 19.81 2.06
C TYR A 180 -1.26 18.45 1.33
N LEU A 181 -0.43 17.50 1.75
CA LEU A 181 -0.37 16.18 1.10
C LEU A 181 -1.69 15.41 1.27
N VAL A 182 -2.37 15.54 2.42
CA VAL A 182 -3.69 14.92 2.61
C VAL A 182 -4.69 15.54 1.64
N ARG A 183 -4.74 16.88 1.54
CA ARG A 183 -5.63 17.57 0.58
C ARG A 183 -5.35 17.17 -0.86
N TYR A 184 -4.08 17.14 -1.25
CA TYR A 184 -3.64 16.76 -2.58
C TYR A 184 -4.11 15.35 -2.97
N HIS A 185 -3.88 14.37 -2.11
CA HIS A 185 -4.28 13.00 -2.40
C HIS A 185 -5.81 12.80 -2.34
N ALA A 186 -6.51 13.45 -1.41
CA ALA A 186 -7.97 13.41 -1.37
C ALA A 186 -8.59 14.03 -2.63
N ALA A 187 -8.05 15.16 -3.12
CA ALA A 187 -8.50 15.80 -4.34
C ALA A 187 -8.30 14.92 -5.57
N ASN A 188 -7.12 14.28 -5.70
CA ASN A 188 -6.87 13.34 -6.80
C ASN A 188 -7.82 12.14 -6.78
N THR A 189 -8.16 11.61 -5.59
CA THR A 189 -9.13 10.53 -5.48
C THR A 189 -10.53 10.98 -5.93
N LEU A 190 -10.97 12.18 -5.55
CA LEU A 190 -12.25 12.74 -6.04
C LEU A 190 -12.26 13.00 -7.55
N LEU A 191 -11.16 13.51 -8.11
CA LEU A 191 -11.01 13.66 -9.56
C LEU A 191 -11.18 12.32 -10.26
N ARG A 192 -10.54 11.25 -9.76
CA ARG A 192 -10.70 9.88 -10.28
C ARG A 192 -12.16 9.42 -10.22
N TYR A 193 -12.88 9.71 -9.14
CA TYR A 193 -14.29 9.35 -9.00
C TYR A 193 -15.21 10.07 -10.00
N ALA A 194 -14.85 11.29 -10.41
CA ALA A 194 -15.58 12.04 -11.42
C ALA A 194 -15.35 11.54 -12.86
N GLN A 195 -14.40 10.63 -13.10
CA GLN A 195 -14.10 10.11 -14.43
C GLN A 195 -14.96 8.90 -14.83
N PRO A 196 -15.14 8.65 -16.14
CA PRO A 196 -15.65 7.39 -16.65
C PRO A 196 -14.70 6.22 -16.29
N PRO A 197 -15.23 5.01 -16.02
CA PRO A 197 -14.41 3.84 -15.69
C PRO A 197 -13.53 3.32 -16.86
N ASP A 198 -13.83 3.72 -18.11
CA ASP A 198 -13.25 3.15 -19.33
C ASP A 198 -12.60 4.18 -20.25
N ASP A 199 -11.88 5.18 -19.72
CA ASP A 199 -11.05 6.05 -20.57
C ASP A 199 -9.58 5.57 -20.58
N PRO A 200 -9.21 4.63 -21.48
CA PRO A 200 -7.84 4.12 -21.59
C PRO A 200 -6.84 5.16 -22.14
N GLU A 201 -7.30 6.32 -22.63
CA GLU A 201 -6.42 7.41 -23.09
C GLU A 201 -5.92 8.32 -21.97
N VAL A 202 -6.47 8.20 -20.75
CA VAL A 202 -6.02 8.98 -19.58
C VAL A 202 -4.95 8.20 -18.81
N ASP A 203 -3.89 7.83 -19.52
CA ASP A 203 -2.60 7.50 -18.93
C ASP A 203 -1.65 8.68 -19.18
N PRO A 204 -1.20 9.43 -18.16
CA PRO A 204 -1.32 9.16 -16.73
C PRO A 204 -2.62 9.69 -16.08
N PRO A 205 -2.98 9.18 -14.88
CA PRO A 205 -4.17 9.57 -14.12
C PRO A 205 -4.32 11.09 -14.01
N VAL A 206 -5.57 11.59 -14.05
CA VAL A 206 -5.85 13.01 -13.79
C VAL A 206 -5.34 13.36 -12.40
N SER A 207 -4.35 14.25 -12.40
CA SER A 207 -3.79 14.84 -11.20
C SER A 207 -4.28 16.27 -11.11
N VAL A 208 -4.55 16.73 -9.89
CA VAL A 208 -4.89 18.12 -9.61
C VAL A 208 -3.84 19.11 -10.15
N TYR A 209 -2.59 18.70 -10.39
CA TYR A 209 -1.59 19.52 -11.09
C TYR A 209 -2.00 19.91 -12.53
N ARG A 210 -2.89 19.13 -13.16
CA ARG A 210 -3.45 19.42 -14.49
C ARG A 210 -4.66 20.36 -14.44
N GLU A 211 -5.13 20.70 -13.25
CA GLU A 211 -6.23 21.62 -12.98
C GLU A 211 -5.70 22.83 -12.19
N PRO A 212 -5.06 23.82 -12.85
CA PRO A 212 -4.33 24.89 -12.14
C PRO A 212 -5.18 25.65 -11.12
N GLY A 213 -6.46 25.89 -11.42
CA GLY A 213 -7.39 26.55 -10.49
C GLY A 213 -7.63 25.73 -9.22
N LEU A 214 -7.92 24.43 -9.35
CA LEU A 214 -8.09 23.53 -8.22
C LEU A 214 -6.78 23.38 -7.42
N PHE A 215 -5.65 23.27 -8.12
CA PHE A 215 -4.33 23.21 -7.49
C PHE A 215 -4.06 24.43 -6.61
N GLU A 216 -4.32 25.64 -7.13
CA GLU A 216 -4.14 26.89 -6.39
C GLU A 216 -5.06 26.99 -5.16
N LEU A 217 -6.27 26.45 -5.24
CA LEU A 217 -7.20 26.43 -4.12
C LEU A 217 -6.69 25.51 -3.00
N ILE A 218 -6.19 24.32 -3.31
CA ILE A 218 -5.73 23.37 -2.29
C ILE A 218 -4.29 23.64 -1.83
N ALA A 219 -3.47 24.32 -2.62
CA ALA A 219 -2.11 24.67 -2.26
C ALA A 219 -2.11 25.67 -1.11
N THR A 220 -1.34 25.38 -0.05
CA THR A 220 -0.99 26.44 0.90
C THR A 220 -0.03 27.38 0.17
N PRO A 221 -0.31 28.70 0.07
CA PRO A 221 0.61 29.64 -0.56
C PRO A 221 1.99 29.47 0.07
N ARG A 222 3.02 29.26 -0.76
CA ARG A 222 4.40 29.21 -0.28
C ARG A 222 4.66 30.48 0.53
N ALA A 223 4.91 30.30 1.83
CA ALA A 223 5.44 31.38 2.64
C ALA A 223 6.77 31.82 2.01
N GLU A 224 6.99 33.14 1.97
CA GLU A 224 8.27 33.72 1.60
C GLU A 224 9.42 33.01 2.35
N PRO A 225 10.61 32.86 1.74
CA PRO A 225 11.51 31.76 2.09
C PRO A 225 12.19 31.81 3.47
N ARG A 226 11.90 32.75 4.39
CA ARG A 226 12.84 33.04 5.48
C ARG A 226 12.33 33.38 6.88
N ARG A 227 11.04 33.29 7.21
CA ARG A 227 10.60 33.59 8.60
C ARG A 227 9.82 32.47 9.24
N ARG A 228 10.56 31.65 10.00
CA ARG A 228 10.14 30.71 11.05
C ARG A 228 8.96 29.80 10.66
N TRP A 229 9.27 28.53 10.43
CA TRP A 229 8.36 27.36 10.39
C TRP A 229 7.53 27.12 11.67
N ARG A 230 7.27 28.15 12.49
CA ARG A 230 6.31 28.06 13.57
C ARG A 230 4.93 27.95 12.94
N ARG A 231 4.34 26.76 13.05
CA ARG A 231 2.92 26.41 12.82
C ARG A 231 2.07 27.64 12.49
N ARG A 232 2.05 28.06 11.22
CA ARG A 232 1.09 29.05 10.76
C ARG A 232 -0.25 28.35 10.90
N ARG A 233 -1.04 28.78 11.89
CA ARG A 233 -2.42 28.29 12.03
C ARG A 233 -3.15 28.68 10.75
N ASP A 234 -3.86 27.73 10.16
CA ASP A 234 -4.60 27.95 8.92
C ASP A 234 -5.48 29.19 9.07
N SER A 235 -5.39 30.11 8.13
CA SER A 235 -6.22 31.31 8.16
C SER A 235 -7.66 30.96 7.75
N PRO A 236 -8.67 31.76 8.15
CA PRO A 236 -10.02 31.61 7.62
C PRO A 236 -10.08 31.62 6.09
N GLY A 237 -9.23 32.42 5.44
CA GLY A 237 -9.13 32.46 3.97
C GLY A 237 -8.51 31.20 3.37
N ASP A 238 -7.58 30.53 4.06
CA ASP A 238 -7.07 29.23 3.62
C ASP A 238 -8.19 28.19 3.67
N ARG A 239 -8.91 28.10 4.79
CA ARG A 239 -10.05 27.17 4.93
C ARG A 239 -11.17 27.41 3.93
N ALA A 240 -11.50 28.67 3.64
CA ALA A 240 -12.53 29.01 2.66
C ALA A 240 -12.14 28.53 1.24
N ARG A 241 -10.86 28.65 0.87
CA ARG A 241 -10.36 28.15 -0.42
C ARG A 241 -10.40 26.62 -0.50
N TRP A 242 -10.01 25.94 0.57
CA TRP A 242 -10.08 24.48 0.63
C TRP A 242 -11.52 23.99 0.57
N GLN A 243 -12.45 24.67 1.24
CA GLN A 243 -13.87 24.35 1.17
C GLN A 243 -14.42 24.54 -0.25
N ALA A 244 -14.05 25.63 -0.94
CA ALA A 244 -14.47 25.84 -2.33
C ALA A 244 -13.98 24.72 -3.26
N ALA A 245 -12.73 24.27 -3.12
CA ALA A 245 -12.22 23.12 -3.87
C ALA A 245 -12.96 21.82 -3.50
N ALA A 246 -13.24 21.61 -2.22
CA ALA A 246 -13.99 20.43 -1.77
C ALA A 246 -15.40 20.40 -2.35
N ASP A 247 -16.11 21.53 -2.35
CA ASP A 247 -17.48 21.64 -2.88
C ASP A 247 -17.51 21.35 -4.39
N GLU A 248 -16.56 21.90 -5.15
CA GLU A 248 -16.44 21.65 -6.60
C GLU A 248 -16.15 20.16 -6.90
N LEU A 249 -15.13 19.60 -6.23
CA LEU A 249 -14.72 18.21 -6.43
C LEU A 249 -15.81 17.21 -6.02
N VAL A 250 -16.48 17.46 -4.89
CA VAL A 250 -17.61 16.64 -4.41
C VAL A 250 -18.78 16.75 -5.37
N GLY A 251 -19.13 17.96 -5.83
CA GLY A 251 -20.22 18.17 -6.79
C GLY A 251 -20.00 17.38 -8.08
N ASN A 252 -18.79 17.45 -8.65
CA ASN A 252 -18.43 16.72 -9.85
C ASN A 252 -18.48 15.19 -9.65
N ALA A 253 -17.95 14.69 -8.53
CA ALA A 253 -17.97 13.26 -8.24
C ALA A 253 -19.38 12.73 -7.98
N LEU A 254 -20.25 13.49 -7.31
CA LEU A 254 -21.65 13.12 -7.08
C LEU A 254 -22.48 13.13 -8.36
N ALA A 255 -22.34 14.17 -9.20
CA ALA A 255 -23.03 14.23 -10.48
C ALA A 255 -22.72 12.97 -11.33
N ARG A 256 -21.47 12.50 -11.29
CA ARG A 256 -21.08 11.28 -12.00
C ARG A 256 -21.72 10.02 -11.42
N LEU A 257 -21.99 9.95 -10.13
CA LEU A 257 -22.66 8.83 -9.49
C LEU A 257 -24.13 8.74 -9.91
N ASP A 258 -24.80 9.89 -10.08
CA ASP A 258 -26.19 9.95 -10.54
C ASP A 258 -26.34 9.50 -12.01
N ASP A 259 -25.26 9.64 -12.80
CA ASP A 259 -25.19 9.23 -14.22
C ASP A 259 -24.84 7.73 -14.43
N ARG A 260 -24.81 6.89 -13.38
CA ARG A 260 -24.48 5.44 -13.47
C ARG A 260 -25.71 4.58 -13.21
#